data_AF-A0A0C9QZK1-F1
#
_entry.id   AF-A0A0C9QZK1-F1
#
_cell.length_a   1.000
_cell.length_b   1.000
_cell.length_c   1.000
_cell.angle_alpha   90.00
_cell.angle_beta   90.00
_cell.angle_gamma   90.00
#
_symmetry.space_group_name_H-M   'P 1'
#
loop_
_entity.id
_entity.type
_entity.pdbx_description
1 polymer ?
#
loop_
_entity_poly.entity_id
_entity_poly.type
_entity_poly.pdbx_seq_one_letter_code
_entity_poly.pdbx_strand_id
1 'polypeptide(L)'
;KKLFLTEAYTDLQHLVKFYSYGSNIPFNFMFMGDLNNRSSTVDLKRTMDKYLNAIPPGETANWVVGNHDQNRISWRFGVRRSDWLSMIAAVLPGVGVIYNGDEIG
;
A
#
# COMPACT_ATOMS: atom_id res chain seq x y z
N LYS A 1 18.25 -15.48 -1.15
CA LYS A 1 17.04 -15.68 -0.32
C LYS A 1 15.82 -15.53 -1.23
N LYS A 2 14.83 -16.41 -1.17
CA LYS A 2 13.58 -16.28 -1.95
C LYS A 2 12.62 -15.37 -1.18
N LEU A 3 11.77 -14.62 -1.88
CA LEU A 3 10.74 -13.77 -1.29
C LEU A 3 9.36 -14.31 -1.69
N PHE A 4 8.45 -14.33 -0.73
CA PHE A 4 7.05 -14.66 -0.92
C PHE A 4 6.20 -13.40 -0.73
N LEU A 5 5.44 -13.05 -1.75
CA LEU A 5 4.47 -11.96 -1.72
C LEU A 5 3.09 -12.60 -1.79
N THR A 6 2.17 -12.14 -0.94
CA THR A 6 0.81 -12.70 -0.88
C THR A 6 -0.20 -11.61 -1.17
N GLU A 7 -1.09 -11.89 -2.11
CA GLU A 7 -2.21 -11.02 -2.44
C GLU A 7 -3.48 -11.53 -1.77
N ALA A 8 -4.09 -10.69 -0.94
CA ALA A 8 -5.39 -10.95 -0.34
C ALA A 8 -6.12 -9.62 -0.09
N TYR A 9 -7.28 -9.44 -0.72
CA TYR A 9 -8.18 -8.33 -0.40
C TYR A 9 -8.94 -8.66 0.89
N THR A 10 -8.42 -8.18 2.02
CA THR A 10 -8.96 -8.47 3.35
C THR A 10 -8.72 -7.30 4.31
N ASP A 11 -9.39 -7.30 5.46
CA ASP A 11 -9.12 -6.31 6.50
C ASP A 11 -7.69 -6.43 7.08
N LEU A 12 -7.24 -5.36 7.75
CA LEU A 12 -5.90 -5.28 8.33
C LEU A 12 -5.61 -6.41 9.33
N GLN A 13 -6.60 -6.86 10.12
CA GLN A 13 -6.40 -7.89 11.14
C GLN A 13 -6.06 -9.24 10.49
N HIS A 14 -6.66 -9.54 9.34
CA HIS A 14 -6.35 -10.73 8.56
C HIS A 14 -5.07 -10.55 7.73
N LEU A 15 -4.83 -9.37 7.17
CA LEU A 15 -3.63 -9.08 6.38
C LEU A 15 -2.36 -9.36 7.19
N VAL A 16 -2.29 -8.86 8.43
CA VAL A 16 -1.08 -8.99 9.25
C VAL A 16 -0.80 -10.44 9.68
N LYS A 17 -1.81 -11.31 9.70
CA LYS A 17 -1.61 -12.75 10.00
C LYS A 17 -0.74 -13.43 8.93
N PHE A 18 -0.76 -12.97 7.69
CA PHE A 18 0.05 -13.56 6.62
C PHE A 18 1.56 -13.47 6.88
N TYR A 19 2.03 -12.45 7.60
CA TYR A 19 3.43 -12.39 8.04
C TYR A 19 3.79 -13.61 8.89
N SER A 20 2.93 -13.97 9.85
CA SER A 20 3.13 -15.14 10.71
C SER A 20 3.00 -16.49 10.00
N TYR A 21 2.42 -16.51 8.78
CA TYR A 21 2.27 -17.70 7.96
C TYR A 21 3.27 -17.79 6.80
N GLY A 22 4.35 -17.00 6.85
CA GLY A 22 5.50 -17.12 5.95
C GLY A 22 5.48 -16.20 4.73
N SER A 23 4.49 -15.32 4.60
CA SER A 23 4.53 -14.24 3.60
C SER A 23 5.54 -13.18 4.04
N ASN A 24 6.51 -12.86 3.19
CA ASN A 24 7.45 -11.77 3.48
C ASN A 24 6.80 -10.41 3.26
N ILE A 25 5.93 -10.29 2.25
CA ILE A 25 5.24 -9.05 1.89
C ILE A 25 3.79 -9.39 1.53
N PRO A 26 2.87 -9.49 2.50
CA PRO A 26 1.45 -9.49 2.21
C PRO A 26 1.03 -8.09 1.74
N PHE A 27 0.46 -8.00 0.53
CA PHE A 27 0.21 -6.71 -0.11
C PHE A 27 -0.79 -5.85 0.67
N ASN A 28 -0.34 -4.63 0.99
CA ASN A 28 -1.14 -3.63 1.66
C ASN A 28 -1.84 -2.74 0.62
N PHE A 29 -3.14 -2.96 0.47
CA PHE A 29 -3.99 -2.24 -0.49
C PHE A 29 -4.75 -1.05 0.12
N MET A 30 -4.22 -0.40 1.16
CA MET A 30 -4.87 0.76 1.79
C MET A 30 -5.21 1.88 0.80
N PHE A 31 -4.40 2.06 -0.25
CA PHE A 31 -4.67 3.06 -1.28
C PHE A 31 -5.77 2.63 -2.25
N MET A 32 -6.23 1.37 -2.23
CA MET A 32 -7.28 0.82 -3.09
C MET A 32 -8.61 0.56 -2.38
N GLY A 33 -8.58 0.41 -1.06
CA GLY A 33 -9.78 0.24 -0.24
C GLY A 33 -10.04 1.43 0.69
N ASP A 34 -9.16 1.61 1.68
CA ASP A 34 -9.40 2.49 2.83
C ASP A 34 -9.32 3.99 2.49
N LEU A 35 -8.48 4.36 1.53
CA LEU A 35 -8.20 5.75 1.14
C LEU A 35 -8.73 6.05 -0.27
N ASN A 36 -9.17 7.29 -0.48
CA ASN A 36 -9.64 7.77 -1.77
C ASN A 36 -9.37 9.27 -1.97
N ASN A 37 -9.81 9.86 -3.08
CA ASN A 37 -9.56 11.28 -3.39
C ASN A 37 -10.15 12.28 -2.37
N ARG A 38 -11.12 11.86 -1.55
CA ARG A 38 -11.70 12.71 -0.48
C ARG A 38 -10.94 12.60 0.83
N SER A 39 -10.04 11.63 0.98
CA SER A 39 -9.21 11.48 2.17
C SER A 39 -8.33 12.71 2.39
N SER A 40 -8.32 13.19 3.62
CA SER A 40 -7.45 14.27 4.09
C SER A 40 -6.05 13.74 4.42
N THR A 41 -5.09 14.65 4.63
CA THR A 41 -3.74 14.28 5.10
C THR A 41 -3.77 13.60 6.47
N VAL A 42 -4.73 13.96 7.32
CA VAL A 42 -4.96 13.31 8.62
C VAL A 42 -5.42 11.86 8.44
N ASP A 43 -6.30 11.61 7.47
CA ASP A 43 -6.75 10.25 7.14
C ASP A 43 -5.59 9.40 6.64
N LEU A 44 -4.76 9.94 5.73
CA LEU A 44 -3.57 9.26 5.23
C LEU A 44 -2.64 8.87 6.39
N LYS A 45 -2.24 9.85 7.21
CA LYS A 45 -1.34 9.58 8.35
C LYS A 45 -1.90 8.54 9.29
N ARG A 46 -3.18 8.67 9.67
CA ARG A 46 -3.84 7.74 10.58
C ARG A 46 -3.88 6.32 10.02
N THR A 47 -4.19 6.14 8.74
CA THR A 47 -4.23 4.83 8.10
C THR A 47 -2.83 4.22 7.98
N MET A 48 -1.82 5.02 7.63
CA MET A 48 -0.42 4.58 7.56
C MET A 48 0.12 4.18 8.94
N ASP A 49 -0.10 5.00 9.97
CA ASP A 49 0.32 4.70 11.34
C ASP A 49 -0.38 3.43 11.86
N LYS A 50 -1.68 3.27 11.57
CA LYS A 50 -2.43 2.06 11.93
C LYS A 50 -1.83 0.80 11.31
N TYR A 51 -1.44 0.86 10.04
CA TYR A 51 -0.77 -0.26 9.37
C TYR A 51 0.60 -0.54 10.00
N LEU A 52 1.45 0.48 10.13
CA LEU A 52 2.80 0.33 10.70
C LEU A 52 2.77 -0.23 12.13
N ASN A 53 1.82 0.19 12.96
CA ASN A 53 1.66 -0.31 14.32
C ASN A 53 1.10 -1.74 14.38
N ALA A 54 0.50 -2.24 13.30
CA ALA A 54 -0.08 -3.59 13.23
C ALA A 54 0.90 -4.64 12.66
N ILE A 55 1.93 -4.20 11.93
CA ILE A 55 2.95 -5.09 11.38
C ILE A 55 3.74 -5.73 12.54
N PRO A 56 3.97 -7.06 12.53
CA PRO A 56 4.78 -7.71 13.56
C PRO A 56 6.22 -7.16 13.61
N PRO A 57 6.86 -7.09 14.79
CA PRO A 57 8.23 -6.61 14.90
C PRO A 57 9.21 -7.38 14.00
N GLY A 58 10.04 -6.65 13.26
CA GLY A 58 11.04 -7.23 12.35
C GLY A 58 10.53 -7.55 10.94
N GLU A 59 9.22 -7.39 10.70
CA GLU A 59 8.63 -7.59 9.38
C GLU A 59 8.70 -6.33 8.50
N THR A 60 8.52 -6.50 7.20
CA THR A 60 8.71 -5.43 6.20
C THR A 60 7.38 -4.85 5.73
N ALA A 61 7.20 -3.54 5.88
CA ALA A 61 6.06 -2.80 5.35
C ALA A 61 6.07 -2.73 3.81
N ASN A 62 4.91 -2.53 3.20
CA ASN A 62 4.81 -2.24 1.77
C ASN A 62 3.72 -1.22 1.42
N TRP A 63 3.90 -0.57 0.27
CA TRP A 63 3.10 0.56 -0.20
C TRP A 63 2.69 0.34 -1.65
N VAL A 64 1.52 -0.26 -1.87
CA VAL A 64 1.01 -0.57 -3.21
C VAL A 64 0.08 0.53 -3.70
N VAL A 65 0.51 1.24 -4.74
CA VAL A 65 -0.24 2.41 -5.25
C VAL A 65 -1.15 2.06 -6.44
N GLY A 66 -0.84 0.98 -7.16
CA GLY A 66 -1.59 0.50 -8.33
C GLY A 66 -1.40 -1.01 -8.57
N ASN A 67 -2.29 -1.60 -9.35
CA ASN A 67 -2.19 -2.95 -9.91
C ASN A 67 -3.08 -3.08 -11.17
N HIS A 68 -3.22 -4.28 -11.71
CA HIS A 68 -3.98 -4.55 -12.93
C HIS A 68 -5.49 -4.75 -12.71
N ASP A 69 -5.94 -4.92 -11.46
CA ASP A 69 -7.35 -5.14 -11.12
C ASP A 69 -8.11 -3.85 -10.84
N GLN A 70 -7.39 -2.79 -10.45
CA GLN A 70 -7.95 -1.52 -10.04
C GLN A 70 -7.74 -0.45 -11.10
N ASN A 71 -8.66 0.53 -11.13
CA ASN A 71 -8.47 1.73 -11.93
C ASN A 71 -7.13 2.41 -11.56
N ARG A 72 -6.47 3.05 -12.54
CA ARG A 72 -5.22 3.77 -12.33
C ARG A 72 -5.32 4.76 -11.17
N ILE A 73 -4.21 4.97 -10.47
CA ILE A 73 -4.19 5.86 -9.31
C ILE A 73 -4.57 7.31 -9.66
N SER A 74 -4.20 7.78 -10.86
CA SER A 74 -4.58 9.11 -11.37
C SER A 74 -6.09 9.24 -11.58
N TRP A 75 -6.80 8.14 -11.86
CA TRP A 75 -8.27 8.11 -11.88
C TRP A 75 -8.87 8.12 -10.47
N ARG A 76 -8.28 7.36 -9.54
CA ARG A 76 -8.83 7.18 -8.18
C ARG A 76 -8.55 8.36 -7.24
N PHE A 77 -7.42 9.05 -7.42
CA PHE A 77 -6.96 10.17 -6.58
C PHE A 77 -6.77 11.48 -7.35
N GLY A 78 -6.92 11.48 -8.68
CA GLY A 78 -6.63 12.64 -9.52
C GLY A 78 -5.13 12.78 -9.84
N VAL A 79 -4.85 13.33 -11.02
CA VAL A 79 -3.49 13.49 -11.58
C VAL A 79 -2.53 14.23 -10.64
N ARG A 80 -3.01 15.20 -9.85
CA ARG A 80 -2.12 15.92 -8.91
C ARG A 80 -1.67 15.08 -7.72
N ARG A 81 -2.50 14.12 -7.28
CA ARG A 81 -2.20 13.29 -6.11
C ARG A 81 -1.47 12.00 -6.50
N SER A 82 -1.57 11.54 -7.76
CA SER A 82 -0.86 10.35 -8.22
C SER A 82 0.65 10.47 -8.01
N ASP A 83 1.24 11.60 -8.42
CA ASP A 83 2.68 11.84 -8.28
C ASP A 83 3.13 11.77 -6.81
N TRP A 84 2.34 12.38 -5.92
CA TRP A 84 2.64 12.40 -4.49
C TRP A 84 2.51 11.03 -3.84
N LEU A 85 1.53 10.23 -4.26
CA LEU A 85 1.36 8.87 -3.75
C LEU A 85 2.49 7.93 -4.23
N SER A 86 2.93 8.08 -5.48
CA SER A 86 4.11 7.39 -6.00
C SER A 86 5.38 7.80 -5.24
N MET A 87 5.55 9.11 -4.95
CA MET A 87 6.65 9.59 -4.11
C MET A 87 6.57 9.02 -2.69
N ILE A 88 5.39 9.00 -2.07
CA ILE A 88 5.17 8.44 -0.74
C ILE A 88 5.59 6.96 -0.71
N ALA A 89 5.18 6.16 -1.70
CA ALA A 89 5.57 4.75 -1.79
C ALA A 89 7.10 4.57 -1.97
N ALA A 90 7.79 5.54 -2.58
CA ALA A 90 9.23 5.49 -2.78
C ALA A 90 10.06 5.92 -1.56
N VAL A 91 9.52 6.77 -0.67
CA VAL A 91 10.26 7.31 0.48
C VAL A 91 9.89 6.68 1.82
N LEU A 92 8.72 6.04 1.92
CA LEU A 92 8.32 5.34 3.13
C LEU A 92 9.14 4.05 3.32
N PRO A 93 9.38 3.62 4.58
CA PRO A 93 10.19 2.45 4.86
C PRO A 93 9.55 1.17 4.31
N GLY A 94 10.39 0.25 3.83
CA GLY A 94 9.96 -1.06 3.32
C GLY A 94 9.98 -1.12 1.79
N VAL A 95 8.93 -1.70 1.20
CA VAL A 95 8.84 -1.94 -0.25
C VAL A 95 7.79 -1.04 -0.89
N GLY A 96 8.21 -0.17 -1.81
CA GLY A 96 7.32 0.55 -2.71
C GLY A 96 6.91 -0.31 -3.91
N VAL A 97 5.63 -0.33 -4.26
CA VAL A 97 5.11 -1.05 -5.43
C VAL A 97 4.33 -0.08 -6.31
N ILE A 98 4.95 0.28 -7.44
CA ILE A 98 4.41 1.17 -8.47
C ILE A 98 4.01 0.32 -9.67
N TYR A 99 2.76 0.45 -10.11
CA TYR A 99 2.27 -0.28 -11.28
C TYR A 99 2.67 0.43 -12.57
N ASN A 100 2.89 -0.35 -13.63
CA ASN A 100 3.35 0.18 -14.91
C ASN A 100 2.41 1.31 -15.43
N GLY A 101 3.02 2.43 -15.79
CA GLY A 101 2.34 3.64 -16.23
C GLY A 101 2.05 4.62 -15.09
N ASP A 102 1.97 4.19 -13.83
CA ASP A 102 1.75 5.13 -12.71
C ASP A 102 3.00 6.02 -12.47
N GLU A 103 4.17 5.65 -13.00
CA GLU A 103 5.39 6.47 -12.98
C GLU A 103 5.39 7.62 -14.01
N ILE A 104 4.47 7.60 -14.98
CA ILE A 104 4.31 8.63 -16.02
C ILE A 104 2.94 9.34 -16.01
N GLY A 105 2.05 8.94 -15.09
CA GLY A 105 0.70 9.53 -14.92
C GLY A 105 -0.41 8.88 -15.76
#